data_AF-A0A023X680-F1
#
_entry.id   AF-A0A023X680-F1
#
_cell.length_a   1.000
_cell.length_b   1.000
_cell.length_c   1.000
_cell.angle_alpha   90.00
_cell.angle_beta   90.00
_cell.angle_gamma   90.00
#
_symmetry.space_group_name_H-M   'P 1'
#
loop_
_entity.id
_entity.type
_entity.pdbx_description
1 polymer ?
#
loop_
_entity_poly.entity_id
_entity_poly.type
_entity_poly.pdbx_seq_one_letter_code
_entity_poly.pdbx_strand_id
1 'polypeptide(L)' 'MAMRLMGLPNVDAYPEVTVTRHESYISLVFRGKDGAQTMNVPLKYVGGDAESAELWLLADLKRLRYSVRRGMP' A
#
# COMPACT_ATOMS: atom_id res chain seq x y z
N MET A 1 -2.26 -18.37 -0.16
CA MET A 1 -1.14 -18.10 0.76
C MET A 1 -1.06 -16.59 0.94
N ALA A 2 -1.60 -16.05 2.03
CA ALA A 2 -1.72 -14.60 2.22
C ALA A 2 -0.36 -14.04 2.63
N MET A 3 0.30 -13.31 1.73
CA MET A 3 1.49 -12.55 2.07
C MET A 3 1.11 -11.46 3.08
N ARG A 4 1.57 -11.59 4.32
CA ARG A 4 1.62 -10.44 5.23
C ARG A 4 2.64 -9.48 4.65
N LEU A 5 2.25 -8.23 4.40
CA LEU A 5 3.17 -7.13 4.11
C LEU A 5 4.06 -6.93 5.36
N MET A 6 5.11 -7.76 5.51
CA MET A 6 6.07 -7.67 6.60
C MET A 6 6.94 -6.44 6.35
N GLY A 7 6.64 -5.35 7.05
CA GLY A 7 7.37 -4.08 6.92
C GLY A 7 6.51 -2.83 6.75
N LEU A 8 5.17 -2.93 6.91
CA LEU A 8 4.33 -1.75 6.92
C LEU A 8 4.73 -0.79 8.05
N PRO A 9 4.90 0.52 7.79
CA PRO A 9 5.21 1.52 8.82
C PRO A 9 4.08 1.61 9.83
N ASN A 10 4.35 1.78 11.12
CA ASN A 10 3.31 1.81 12.14
C ASN A 10 2.20 2.85 11.82
N VAL A 11 0.93 2.44 11.89
CA VAL A 11 -0.24 3.29 11.61
C VAL A 11 -0.36 4.52 12.52
N ASP A 12 0.12 4.45 13.78
CA ASP A 12 0.17 5.60 14.68
C ASP A 12 1.18 6.65 14.20
N ALA A 13 2.29 6.21 13.61
CA ALA A 13 3.32 7.10 13.09
C ALA A 13 2.96 7.62 11.69
N TYR A 14 2.37 6.76 10.85
CA TYR A 14 2.01 7.04 9.47
C TYR A 14 0.54 6.66 9.20
N PRO A 15 -0.42 7.49 9.62
CA PRO A 15 -1.84 7.16 9.53
C PRO A 15 -2.39 7.24 8.10
N GLU A 16 -1.75 7.99 7.21
CA GLU A 16 -2.21 8.15 5.82
C GLU A 16 -1.37 7.31 4.87
N VAL A 17 -2.00 6.60 3.95
CA VAL A 17 -1.32 5.86 2.89
C VAL A 17 -1.95 6.19 1.54
N THR A 18 -1.11 6.55 0.58
CA THR A 18 -1.51 6.76 -0.81
C THR A 18 -1.03 5.58 -1.64
N VAL A 19 -1.96 4.90 -2.31
CA VAL A 19 -1.68 3.75 -3.19
C VAL A 19 -1.74 4.22 -4.63
N THR A 20 -0.61 4.16 -5.33
CA THR A 20 -0.52 4.49 -6.77
C THR A 20 -0.17 3.23 -7.54
N ARG A 21 -1.00 2.87 -8.51
CA ARG A 21 -0.78 1.71 -9.38
C ARG A 21 0.09 2.11 -10.57
N HIS A 22 1.14 1.34 -10.82
CA HIS A 22 1.94 1.40 -12.04
C HIS A 22 1.77 0.10 -12.84
N GLU A 23 2.36 0.05 -14.04
CA GLU A 23 2.23 -1.11 -14.94
C GLU A 23 2.82 -2.40 -14.37
N SER A 24 3.88 -2.30 -13.56
CA SER A 24 4.66 -3.45 -13.07
C SER A 24 4.77 -3.52 -11.53
N TYR A 25 4.32 -2.49 -10.82
CA TYR A 25 4.38 -2.40 -9.37
C TYR A 25 3.31 -1.44 -8.82
N ILE A 26 3.10 -1.49 -7.51
CA ILE A 26 2.24 -0.56 -6.78
C ILE A 26 3.12 0.23 -5.80
N SER A 27 3.03 1.55 -5.86
CA SER A 27 3.70 2.45 -4.93
C SER A 27 2.78 2.76 -3.75
N LEU A 28 3.31 2.65 -2.54
CA LEU A 28 2.64 2.95 -1.29
C LEU A 28 3.38 4.10 -0.61
N VAL A 29 2.76 5.27 -0.53
CA VAL A 29 3.32 6.43 0.14
C VAL A 29 2.61 6.63 1.46
N PHE A 30 3.28 6.25 2.55
CA PHE A 30 2.82 6.44 3.91
C PHE A 30 3.23 7.84 4.38
N ARG A 31 2.28 8.69 4.76
CA ARG A 31 2.54 10.01 5.32
C ARG A 31 2.28 9.99 6.80
N GLY A 32 3.27 10.51 7.53
CA GLY A 32 3.29 10.58 8.98
C GLY A 32 3.76 11.95 9.44
N LYS A 33 3.81 12.12 10.76
CA LYS A 33 4.17 13.41 11.37
C LYS A 33 5.65 13.78 11.15
N ASP A 34 6.52 12.78 11.07
CA ASP A 34 7.98 12.92 10.87
C ASP A 34 8.42 12.84 9.41
N GLY A 35 7.48 12.71 8.46
CA GLY A 35 7.77 12.69 7.03
C GLY A 35 6.95 11.67 6.25
N ALA A 36 7.45 11.31 5.07
CA ALA A 36 6.83 10.32 4.21
C ALA A 36 7.75 9.11 4.01
N GLN A 37 7.17 7.92 4.06
CA GLN A 37 7.85 6.67 3.74
C GLN A 37 7.22 6.06 2.50
N THR A 38 8.03 5.77 1.48
CA THR A 38 7.57 5.18 0.24
C THR A 38 8.00 3.72 0.17
N MET A 39 7.09 2.85 -0.25
CA MET A 39 7.33 1.43 -0.42
C MET A 39 6.77 0.98 -1.78
N ASN A 40 7.62 0.37 -2.60
CA ASN A 40 7.21 -0.12 -3.92
C ASN A 40 7.04 -1.64 -3.84
N VAL A 41 5.85 -2.12 -4.17
CA VAL A 41 5.49 -3.53 -4.16
C VAL A 41 5.33 -4.01 -5.60
N PRO A 42 6.29 -4.78 -6.12
CA PRO A 42 6.15 -5.40 -7.43
C PRO A 42 4.91 -6.29 -7.52
N LEU A 43 4.16 -6.19 -8.63
CA LEU A 43 2.90 -6.96 -8.82
C LEU A 43 3.12 -8.48 -8.74
N LYS A 44 4.31 -8.95 -9.12
CA LYS A 44 4.73 -10.35 -9.00
C LYS A 44 4.62 -10.93 -7.58
N TYR A 45 4.66 -10.08 -6.54
CA TYR A 45 4.52 -10.52 -5.15
C TYR A 45 3.06 -10.55 -4.71
N VAL A 46 2.23 -9.61 -5.16
CA VAL A 46 0.81 -9.56 -4.74
C VAL A 46 -0.01 -10.68 -5.41
N GLY A 47 0.39 -11.06 -6.62
CA GLY A 47 -0.28 -12.10 -7.40
C GLY A 47 -1.60 -11.62 -8.01
N GLY A 48 -1.94 -12.16 -9.17
CA GLY A 48 -3.11 -11.72 -9.95
C GLY A 48 -2.87 -10.44 -10.76
N ASP A 49 -3.94 -9.93 -11.36
CA ASP A 49 -3.92 -8.70 -12.16
C ASP A 49 -3.67 -7.46 -11.31
N ALA A 50 -3.13 -6.40 -11.94
CA ALA A 50 -2.77 -5.15 -11.27
C ALA A 50 -3.95 -4.52 -10.49
N GLU A 51 -5.17 -4.68 -11.00
CA GLU A 51 -6.40 -4.21 -10.35
C GLU A 51 -6.75 -5.03 -9.11
N SER A 52 -6.68 -6.36 -9.19
CA SER A 52 -6.95 -7.26 -8.06
C SER A 52 -5.92 -7.06 -6.94
N ALA A 53 -4.65 -6.88 -7.32
CA ALA A 53 -3.57 -6.56 -6.40
C ALA A 53 -3.82 -5.24 -5.67
N GLU A 54 -4.25 -4.20 -6.39
CA GLU A 54 -4.61 -2.90 -5.79
C GLU A 54 -5.78 -3.05 -4.82
N LEU A 55 -6.89 -3.68 -5.23
CA LEU A 55 -8.07 -3.88 -4.39
C LEU A 55 -7.74 -4.64 -3.10
N TRP A 56 -6.93 -5.69 -3.22
CA TRP A 56 -6.46 -6.46 -2.06
C TRP A 56 -5.63 -5.59 -1.10
N LEU A 57 -4.68 -4.80 -1.63
CA LEU A 57 -3.88 -3.86 -0.85
C LEU A 57 -4.74 -2.81 -0.14
N LEU A 58 -5.72 -2.22 -0.84
CA LEU A 58 -6.64 -1.25 -0.26
C LEU A 58 -7.45 -1.86 0.90
N ALA A 59 -7.95 -3.09 0.72
CA ALA A 59 -8.70 -3.80 1.74
C ALA A 59 -7.83 -4.14 2.96
N ASP A 60 -6.60 -4.60 2.73
CA ASP A 60 -5.66 -4.94 3.81
C ASP A 60 -5.25 -3.70 4.61
N LEU A 61 -4.91 -2.60 3.93
CA LEU A 61 -4.54 -1.33 4.59
C LEU A 61 -5.72 -0.74 5.37
N LYS A 62 -6.95 -0.79 4.83
CA LYS A 62 -8.15 -0.38 5.59
C LYS A 62 -8.36 -1.24 6.83
N ARG A 63 -8.13 -2.56 6.73
CA ARG A 63 -8.23 -3.49 7.87
C ARG A 63 -7.21 -3.17 8.95
N LEU A 64 -6.03 -2.72 8.56
CA LEU A 64 -4.96 -2.26 9.46
C LEU A 64 -5.18 -0.82 9.98
N ARG A 65 -6.34 -0.22 9.70
CA ARG A 65 -6.75 1.13 10.10
C ARG A 65 -5.96 2.29 9.48
N TYR A 66 -5.27 2.06 8.37
CA TYR A 66 -4.71 3.17 7.61
C TYR A 66 -5.82 3.95 6.91
N SER A 67 -5.62 5.25 6.80
CA SER A 67 -6.41 6.13 5.97
C SER A 67 -5.91 6.03 4.53
N VAL A 68 -6.58 5.20 3.74
CA VAL A 68 -6.13 4.83 2.40
C VAL A 68 -6.70 5.77 1.35
N ARG A 69 -5.82 6.35 0.54
CA ARG A 69 -6.16 7.14 -0.66
C ARG A 69 -5.64 6.46 -1.91
N ARG A 70 -6.39 6.56 -3.01
CA ARG A 70 -5.89 6.18 -4.34
C ARG A 70 -5.17 7.39 -4.94
N GLY A 71 -3.90 7.21 -5.29
CA GLY A 71 -3.15 8.15 -6.10
C GLY A 71 -3.49 7.96 -7.57
N MET A 72 -3.55 9.07 -8.31
CA MET A 72 -3.53 9.00 -9.77
C MET A 72 -2.08 8.75 -10.22
N PRO A 73 -1.84 7.82 -11.16
CA PRO A 73 -0.55 7.69 -11.82
C PRO A 73 -0.20 8.94 -12.64
#